data_AF-A0A1J8PSH3-F1
#
_entry.id   AF-A0A1J8PSH3-F1
#
_cell.length_a   1.000
_cell.length_b   1.000
_cell.length_c   1.000
_cell.angle_alpha   90.00
_cell.angle_beta   90.00
_cell.angle_gamma   90.00
#
_symmetry.space_group_name_H-M   'P 1'
#
loop_
_entity.id
_entity.type
_entity.pdbx_description
1 polymer ?
#
loop_
_entity_poly.entity_id
_entity_poly.type
_entity_poly.pdbx_seq_one_letter_code
_entity_poly.pdbx_strand_id
1 'polypeptide(L)'
;MKYISVALIFAATLASTSVVAFPVAEESYETKRDVSCDGIHSFQTNLAYTSGEEVVFNNQLWKAKQWNYNSQPGGVAGDWTFVDRCNPQPTDNANCAGVNPWNKSAAYPRGSQVTFNNHLWVSVQWTSSNSPGDTSGTWKDMGACK
;
A
#
# COMPACT_ATOMS: atom_id res chain seq x y z
N MET A 1 88.79 22.88 -15.80
CA MET A 1 87.58 22.88 -14.95
C MET A 1 86.81 21.59 -15.20
N LYS A 2 86.34 20.96 -14.11
CA LYS A 2 85.49 19.75 -13.99
C LYS A 2 84.28 19.84 -14.96
N TYR A 3 83.62 18.77 -15.41
CA TYR A 3 82.86 17.79 -14.62
C TYR A 3 82.69 16.44 -15.36
N ILE A 4 82.77 15.35 -14.60
CA ILE A 4 82.34 14.00 -14.98
C ILE A 4 80.90 13.85 -14.48
N SER A 5 79.94 13.62 -15.38
CA SER A 5 78.56 13.29 -15.02
C SER A 5 78.42 11.77 -14.91
N VAL A 6 78.24 11.29 -13.69
CA VAL A 6 77.89 9.89 -13.40
C VAL A 6 76.37 9.78 -13.43
N ALA A 7 75.84 8.99 -14.37
CA ALA A 7 74.42 8.67 -14.44
C ALA A 7 74.12 7.51 -13.47
N LEU A 8 73.36 7.80 -12.42
CA LEU A 8 72.82 6.81 -11.49
C LEU A 8 71.59 6.17 -12.13
N ILE A 9 71.69 4.87 -12.44
CA ILE A 9 70.56 4.06 -12.91
C ILE A 9 69.82 3.55 -11.66
N PHE A 10 68.62 4.06 -11.41
CA PHE A 10 67.70 3.46 -10.44
C PHE A 10 66.95 2.30 -11.11
N ALA A 11 67.28 1.06 -10.71
CA ALA A 11 66.47 -0.10 -11.05
C ALA A 11 65.28 -0.18 -10.08
N ALA A 12 64.07 0.11 -10.57
CA ALA A 12 62.84 -0.10 -9.82
C ALA A 12 62.37 -1.55 -10.00
N THR A 13 62.43 -2.34 -8.93
CA THR A 13 61.84 -3.68 -8.87
C THR A 13 60.32 -3.55 -8.75
N LEU A 14 59.58 -4.00 -9.77
CA LEU A 14 58.13 -4.14 -9.74
C LEU A 14 57.76 -5.41 -8.98
N ALA A 15 57.12 -5.27 -7.81
CA ALA A 15 56.46 -6.40 -7.14
C ALA A 15 55.05 -6.58 -7.76
N SER A 16 54.84 -7.68 -8.49
CA SER A 16 53.51 -8.07 -8.94
C SER A 16 52.73 -8.69 -7.79
N THR A 17 51.79 -7.94 -7.22
CA THR A 17 50.78 -8.49 -6.32
C THR A 17 49.63 -9.07 -7.14
N SER A 18 49.52 -10.40 -7.15
CA SER A 18 48.37 -11.10 -7.70
C SER A 18 47.16 -10.89 -6.79
N VAL A 19 46.16 -10.16 -7.28
CA VAL A 19 44.83 -10.08 -6.64
C VAL A 19 44.03 -11.32 -7.00
N VAL A 20 43.79 -12.18 -6.01
CA VAL A 20 42.79 -13.26 -6.10
C VAL A 20 41.41 -12.63 -5.96
N ALA A 21 40.65 -12.61 -7.06
CA ALA A 21 39.24 -12.24 -7.03
C ALA A 21 38.44 -13.43 -6.49
N PHE A 22 37.88 -13.27 -5.30
CA PHE A 22 36.86 -14.18 -4.78
C PHE A 22 35.55 -13.94 -5.53
N PRO A 23 34.82 -14.98 -5.95
CA PRO A 23 33.49 -14.78 -6.50
C PRO A 23 32.60 -14.20 -5.40
N VAL A 24 32.17 -12.96 -5.56
CA VAL A 24 31.07 -12.40 -4.77
C VAL A 24 29.83 -13.15 -5.22
N ALA A 25 29.34 -14.08 -4.39
CA ALA A 25 28.00 -14.60 -4.54
C ALA A 25 27.04 -13.42 -4.30
N GLU A 26 26.39 -12.94 -5.36
CA GLU A 26 25.23 -12.06 -5.22
C GLU A 26 24.10 -12.91 -4.65
N GLU A 27 24.00 -12.94 -3.31
CA GLU A 27 22.74 -13.30 -2.68
C GLU A 27 21.72 -12.24 -3.06
N SER A 28 20.85 -12.58 -4.01
CA SER A 28 19.63 -11.86 -4.26
C SER A 28 18.74 -12.00 -3.02
N TYR A 29 18.78 -11.02 -2.12
CA TYR A 29 17.84 -10.93 -1.01
C TYR A 29 16.46 -10.51 -1.55
N GLU A 30 15.74 -11.44 -2.16
CA GLU A 30 14.32 -11.26 -2.42
C GLU A 30 13.58 -11.51 -1.10
N THR A 31 13.59 -10.50 -0.22
CA THR A 31 12.64 -10.48 0.89
C THR A 31 11.28 -10.30 0.25
N LYS A 32 10.52 -11.39 0.17
CA LYS A 32 9.11 -11.42 -0.21
C LYS A 32 8.32 -10.52 0.76
N ARG A 33 8.31 -9.22 0.49
CA ARG A 33 7.60 -8.15 1.21
C ARG A 33 6.25 -8.02 0.53
N ASP A 34 5.32 -8.80 1.06
CA ASP A 34 4.05 -9.11 0.46
C ASP A 34 3.10 -9.45 1.61
N VAL A 35 2.12 -8.59 1.85
CA VAL A 35 1.12 -8.77 2.90
C VAL A 35 -0.17 -9.30 2.28
N SER A 36 -0.91 -10.12 3.02
CA SER A 36 -2.27 -10.46 2.64
C SER A 36 -3.17 -9.24 2.87
N CYS A 37 -3.85 -8.79 1.81
CA CYS A 37 -4.82 -7.70 1.87
C CYS A 37 -6.27 -8.21 1.91
N ASP A 38 -6.48 -9.50 2.16
CA ASP A 38 -7.83 -10.07 2.23
C ASP A 38 -8.67 -9.38 3.33
N GLY A 39 -9.91 -9.01 2.98
CA GLY A 39 -10.80 -8.25 3.86
C GLY A 39 -10.47 -6.77 4.03
N ILE A 40 -9.37 -6.26 3.47
CA ILE A 40 -9.09 -4.82 3.41
C ILE A 40 -9.79 -4.24 2.19
N HIS A 41 -10.62 -3.22 2.42
CA HIS A 41 -11.40 -2.60 1.35
C HIS A 41 -10.52 -1.70 0.46
N SER A 42 -10.95 -1.54 -0.79
CA SER A 42 -10.32 -0.59 -1.72
C SER A 42 -10.53 0.85 -1.27
N PHE A 43 -9.56 1.73 -1.57
CA PHE A 43 -9.70 3.17 -1.36
C PHE A 43 -10.94 3.71 -2.09
N GLN A 44 -11.74 4.45 -1.36
CA GLN A 44 -12.97 5.08 -1.85
C GLN A 44 -12.89 6.59 -1.71
N THR A 45 -13.29 7.28 -2.77
CA THR A 45 -13.52 8.73 -2.75
C THR A 45 -14.77 9.06 -1.93
N ASN A 46 -14.84 10.30 -1.47
CA ASN A 46 -15.87 10.83 -0.59
C ASN A 46 -15.98 10.11 0.76
N LEU A 47 -15.01 9.27 1.12
CA LEU A 47 -14.84 8.79 2.49
C LEU A 47 -13.74 9.56 3.21
N ALA A 48 -13.97 9.81 4.49
CA ALA A 48 -12.94 10.26 5.41
C ALA A 48 -12.27 9.04 6.04
N TYR A 49 -10.94 9.12 6.16
CA TYR A 49 -10.11 8.13 6.84
C TYR A 49 -9.44 8.76 8.04
N THR A 50 -9.30 7.99 9.11
CA THR A 50 -8.68 8.36 10.38
C THR A 50 -7.33 7.66 10.53
N SER A 51 -6.48 8.19 11.42
CA SER A 51 -5.15 7.64 11.65
C SER A 51 -5.22 6.14 11.97
N GLY A 52 -4.41 5.37 11.27
CA GLY A 52 -4.33 3.92 11.43
C GLY A 52 -5.27 3.10 10.54
N GLU A 53 -6.27 3.70 9.90
CA GLU A 53 -7.10 2.98 8.93
C GLU A 53 -6.29 2.55 7.70
N GLU A 54 -6.61 1.36 7.19
CA GLU A 54 -5.90 0.72 6.08
C GLU A 54 -6.81 0.55 4.87
N VAL A 55 -6.25 0.75 3.68
CA VAL A 55 -6.95 0.59 2.40
C VAL A 55 -6.04 -0.05 1.38
N VAL A 56 -6.64 -0.71 0.39
CA VAL A 56 -5.95 -1.16 -0.82
C VAL A 56 -6.03 -0.08 -1.89
N PHE A 57 -4.90 0.27 -2.49
CA PHE A 57 -4.86 1.12 -3.68
C PHE A 57 -3.71 0.71 -4.60
N ASN A 58 -3.95 0.53 -5.90
CA ASN A 58 -2.97 0.05 -6.87
C ASN A 58 -2.24 -1.25 -6.46
N ASN A 59 -2.99 -2.21 -5.88
CA ASN A 59 -2.45 -3.45 -5.32
C ASN A 59 -1.39 -3.27 -4.22
N GLN A 60 -1.50 -2.18 -3.48
CA GLN A 60 -0.63 -1.83 -2.35
C GLN A 60 -1.49 -1.57 -1.13
N LEU A 61 -1.00 -1.99 0.04
CA LEU A 61 -1.57 -1.66 1.33
C LEU A 61 -1.08 -0.29 1.77
N TRP A 62 -2.01 0.59 2.12
CA TRP A 62 -1.73 1.93 2.60
C TRP A 62 -2.39 2.15 3.95
N LYS A 63 -1.72 2.90 4.82
CA LYS A 63 -2.20 3.25 6.16
C LYS A 63 -2.29 4.76 6.32
N ALA A 64 -3.44 5.27 6.73
CA ALA A 64 -3.65 6.68 6.98
C ALA A 64 -2.79 7.14 8.17
N LYS A 65 -2.05 8.24 8.02
CA LYS A 65 -1.26 8.85 9.10
C LYS A 65 -2.11 9.72 10.00
N GLN A 66 -3.10 10.37 9.41
CA GLN A 66 -3.94 11.39 10.02
C GLN A 66 -5.34 11.38 9.41
N TRP A 67 -6.23 12.19 9.98
CA TRP A 67 -7.53 12.43 9.35
C TRP A 67 -7.30 12.99 7.94
N ASN A 68 -7.94 12.37 6.94
CA ASN A 68 -7.90 12.83 5.56
C ASN A 68 -9.23 12.55 4.86
N TYR A 69 -9.53 13.33 3.82
CA TYR A 69 -10.75 13.22 3.02
C TYR A 69 -10.43 13.54 1.57
N ASN A 70 -10.84 12.65 0.66
CA ASN A 70 -10.50 12.75 -0.77
C ASN A 70 -8.98 12.88 -1.05
N SER A 71 -8.14 12.39 -0.13
CA SER A 71 -6.70 12.32 -0.32
C SER A 71 -6.33 10.92 -0.79
N GLN A 72 -5.82 10.82 -2.02
CA GLN A 72 -5.46 9.54 -2.62
C GLN A 72 -4.14 9.00 -2.02
N PRO A 73 -4.06 7.70 -1.71
CA PRO A 73 -2.80 7.07 -1.34
C PRO A 73 -1.71 7.25 -2.41
N GLY A 74 -0.48 7.51 -1.96
CA GLY A 74 0.65 7.83 -2.84
C GLY A 74 0.68 9.26 -3.40
N GLY A 75 -0.31 10.10 -3.06
CA GLY A 75 -0.32 11.51 -3.45
C GLY A 75 0.71 12.38 -2.70
N VAL A 76 0.96 13.57 -3.24
CA VAL A 76 1.93 14.54 -2.69
C VAL A 76 1.57 15.09 -1.30
N ALA A 77 0.32 14.94 -0.87
CA ALA A 77 -0.16 15.39 0.44
C ALA A 77 0.50 14.64 1.61
N GLY A 78 1.01 13.42 1.35
CA GLY A 78 1.74 12.66 2.37
C GLY A 78 0.87 12.09 3.49
N ASP A 79 -0.46 12.11 3.35
CA ASP A 79 -1.45 11.64 4.32
C ASP A 79 -1.42 10.12 4.58
N TRP A 80 -0.78 9.37 3.67
CA TRP A 80 -0.72 7.92 3.69
C TRP A 80 0.72 7.42 3.83
N THR A 81 0.88 6.28 4.49
CA THR A 81 2.11 5.50 4.54
C THR A 81 1.93 4.27 3.66
N PHE A 82 2.85 4.04 2.74
CA PHE A 82 2.95 2.76 2.03
C PHE A 82 3.38 1.68 3.05
N VAL A 83 2.57 0.63 3.19
CA VAL A 83 2.87 -0.47 4.12
C VAL A 83 3.62 -1.57 3.38
N ASP A 84 2.96 -2.20 2.41
CA ASP A 84 3.56 -3.21 1.56
C ASP A 84 2.73 -3.46 0.29
N ARG A 85 3.20 -4.34 -0.59
CA ARG A 85 2.42 -4.84 -1.72
C ARG A 85 1.45 -5.92 -1.28
N CYS A 86 0.28 -5.94 -1.90
CA CYS A 86 -0.68 -7.02 -1.68
C CYS A 86 -0.28 -8.25 -2.50
N ASN A 87 -0.09 -9.39 -1.83
CA ASN A 87 0.09 -10.68 -2.48
C ASN A 87 -0.51 -11.81 -1.61
N PRO A 88 -1.48 -12.58 -2.13
CA PRO A 88 -2.07 -12.47 -3.48
C PRO A 88 -2.80 -11.13 -3.67
N GLN A 89 -3.14 -10.81 -4.93
CA GLN A 89 -4.04 -9.70 -5.20
C GLN A 89 -5.33 -9.89 -4.39
N PRO A 90 -5.81 -8.84 -3.69
CA PRO A 90 -7.04 -8.95 -2.93
C PRO A 90 -8.20 -9.13 -3.90
N THR A 91 -9.10 -10.02 -3.53
CA THR A 91 -10.38 -10.22 -4.21
C THR A 91 -11.45 -9.49 -3.42
N ASP A 92 -12.26 -8.67 -4.09
CA ASP A 92 -13.43 -8.01 -3.47
C ASP A 92 -14.53 -9.04 -3.16
N ASN A 93 -14.34 -9.81 -2.08
CA ASN A 93 -15.15 -10.98 -1.71
C ASN A 93 -15.78 -10.80 -0.31
N ALA A 94 -16.64 -9.82 -0.18
CA ALA A 94 -17.36 -9.55 1.06
C ALA A 94 -18.33 -10.68 1.40
N ASN A 95 -18.42 -11.04 2.68
CA ASN A 95 -19.41 -12.00 3.16
C ASN A 95 -20.77 -11.30 3.35
N CYS A 96 -21.71 -11.58 2.45
CA CYS A 96 -23.06 -11.04 2.51
C CYS A 96 -24.07 -11.97 3.21
N ALA A 97 -23.65 -13.14 3.69
CA ALA A 97 -24.55 -14.11 4.30
C ALA A 97 -25.24 -13.52 5.54
N GLY A 98 -26.57 -13.53 5.52
CA GLY A 98 -27.40 -13.02 6.63
C GLY A 98 -27.49 -11.49 6.70
N VAL A 99 -26.92 -10.75 5.76
CA VAL A 99 -27.02 -9.29 5.71
C VAL A 99 -28.24 -8.87 4.89
N ASN A 100 -29.16 -8.13 5.52
CA ASN A 100 -30.39 -7.70 4.88
C ASN A 100 -30.14 -6.71 3.72
N PRO A 101 -30.96 -6.74 2.66
CA PRO A 101 -30.93 -5.72 1.62
C PRO A 101 -31.17 -4.31 2.16
N TRP A 102 -30.55 -3.31 1.54
CA TRP A 102 -30.82 -1.91 1.84
C TRP A 102 -32.29 -1.57 1.60
N ASN A 103 -32.86 -0.82 2.52
CA ASN A 103 -34.25 -0.39 2.51
C ASN A 103 -34.33 1.13 2.71
N LYS A 104 -34.93 1.81 1.73
CA LYS A 104 -35.08 3.27 1.70
C LYS A 104 -35.85 3.85 2.89
N SER A 105 -36.68 3.06 3.56
CA SER A 105 -37.49 3.49 4.72
C SER A 105 -36.86 3.14 6.07
N ALA A 106 -35.69 2.52 6.09
CA ALA A 106 -35.00 2.15 7.32
C ALA A 106 -33.99 3.23 7.75
N ALA A 107 -33.79 3.35 9.07
CA ALA A 107 -32.70 4.12 9.65
C ALA A 107 -31.53 3.20 9.99
N TYR A 108 -30.32 3.66 9.70
CA TYR A 108 -29.07 2.93 9.83
C TYR A 108 -28.10 3.74 10.70
N PRO A 109 -27.93 3.38 11.99
CA PRO A 109 -26.84 3.91 12.82
C PRO A 109 -25.47 3.60 12.20
N ARG A 110 -24.42 4.34 12.59
CA ARG A 110 -23.04 4.04 12.17
C ARG A 110 -22.70 2.57 12.45
N GLY A 111 -22.07 1.91 11.48
CA GLY A 111 -21.66 0.50 11.55
C GLY A 111 -22.72 -0.48 11.05
N SER A 112 -23.90 -0.01 10.65
CA SER A 112 -24.95 -0.87 10.08
C SER A 112 -24.47 -1.50 8.77
N GLN A 113 -24.83 -2.76 8.55
CA GLN A 113 -24.50 -3.50 7.34
C GLN A 113 -25.73 -3.74 6.49
N VAL A 114 -25.61 -3.55 5.18
CA VAL A 114 -26.67 -3.85 4.20
C VAL A 114 -26.07 -4.45 2.93
N THR A 115 -26.88 -5.20 2.19
CA THR A 115 -26.56 -5.58 0.81
C THR A 115 -27.23 -4.64 -0.17
N PHE A 116 -26.48 -4.18 -1.19
CA PHE A 116 -27.03 -3.34 -2.25
C PHE A 116 -26.18 -3.49 -3.51
N ASN A 117 -26.81 -3.67 -4.67
CA ASN A 117 -26.14 -3.91 -5.96
C ASN A 117 -25.09 -5.03 -5.92
N ASN A 118 -25.37 -6.15 -5.25
CA ASN A 118 -24.45 -7.27 -5.05
C ASN A 118 -23.16 -6.92 -4.28
N HIS A 119 -23.17 -5.86 -3.46
CA HIS A 119 -22.06 -5.46 -2.61
C HIS A 119 -22.50 -5.41 -1.14
N LEU A 120 -21.54 -5.58 -0.22
CA LEU A 120 -21.72 -5.33 1.20
C LEU A 120 -21.36 -3.88 1.51
N TRP A 121 -22.23 -3.18 2.24
CA TRP A 121 -22.01 -1.78 2.60
C TRP A 121 -22.08 -1.60 4.11
N VAL A 122 -21.21 -0.76 4.65
CA VAL A 122 -21.18 -0.37 6.07
C VAL A 122 -21.45 1.13 6.18
N SER A 123 -22.44 1.52 6.98
CA SER A 123 -22.69 2.95 7.21
C SER A 123 -21.58 3.57 8.06
N VAL A 124 -21.03 4.71 7.62
CA VAL A 124 -19.98 5.42 8.39
C VAL A 124 -20.56 6.47 9.35
N GLN A 125 -21.85 6.76 9.23
CA GLN A 125 -22.60 7.69 10.07
C GLN A 125 -24.06 7.24 10.15
N TRP A 126 -24.86 7.92 10.96
CA TRP A 126 -26.30 7.70 10.95
C TRP A 126 -26.90 8.16 9.61
N THR A 127 -27.78 7.35 9.02
CA THR A 127 -28.53 7.73 7.81
C THR A 127 -29.90 7.07 7.74
N SER A 128 -30.85 7.68 7.04
CA SER A 128 -32.19 7.12 6.81
C SER A 128 -32.69 7.26 5.36
N SER A 129 -31.88 7.85 4.47
CA SER A 129 -32.32 8.17 3.11
C SER A 129 -31.23 8.04 2.05
N ASN A 130 -29.95 8.09 2.43
CA ASN A 130 -28.84 7.89 1.50
C ASN A 130 -28.77 6.44 1.05
N SER A 131 -28.75 6.24 -0.26
CA SER A 131 -28.53 4.93 -0.87
C SER A 131 -27.03 4.58 -0.83
N PRO A 132 -26.67 3.32 -0.58
CA PRO A 132 -25.29 2.88 -0.73
C PRO A 132 -24.78 3.14 -2.14
N GLY A 133 -23.53 3.60 -2.25
CA GLY A 133 -22.91 4.00 -3.52
C GLY A 133 -23.29 5.39 -4.04
N ASP A 134 -24.07 6.19 -3.29
CA ASP A 134 -24.25 7.61 -3.61
C ASP A 134 -22.98 8.43 -3.37
N THR A 135 -22.99 9.71 -3.75
CA THR A 135 -21.83 10.60 -3.59
C THR A 135 -21.72 11.21 -2.18
N SER A 136 -22.57 10.82 -1.23
CA SER A 136 -22.61 11.46 0.10
C SER A 136 -21.49 10.99 1.02
N GLY A 137 -20.82 9.88 0.71
CA GLY A 137 -19.81 9.29 1.59
C GLY A 137 -20.39 8.62 2.83
N THR A 138 -21.69 8.36 2.86
CA THR A 138 -22.39 7.81 4.02
C THR A 138 -22.22 6.29 4.18
N TRP A 139 -21.91 5.61 3.08
CA TRP A 139 -21.72 4.17 3.02
C TRP A 139 -20.32 3.85 2.52
N LYS A 140 -19.62 2.98 3.25
CA LYS A 140 -18.35 2.38 2.87
C LYS A 140 -18.62 1.05 2.19
N ASP A 141 -18.12 0.88 0.97
CA ASP A 141 -18.22 -0.38 0.23
C ASP A 141 -17.20 -1.37 0.79
N MET A 142 -17.63 -2.57 1.14
CA MET A 142 -16.77 -3.64 1.65
C MET A 142 -16.40 -4.65 0.55
N GLY A 143 -16.89 -4.45 -0.67
CA GLY A 143 -16.66 -5.30 -1.83
C GLY A 143 -17.90 -6.06 -2.29
N ALA A 144 -17.76 -6.73 -3.44
CA ALA A 144 -18.81 -7.57 -4.00
C ALA A 144 -19.08 -8.78 -3.10
N CYS A 145 -20.33 -9.25 -3.09
CA CYS A 145 -20.72 -10.46 -2.38
C CYS A 145 -20.07 -11.68 -3.03
N LYS A 146 -19.47 -12.55 -2.19
CA LYS A 146 -18.93 -13.85 -2.60
C LYS A 146 -19.94 -14.99 -2.56
#